data_AF-A0A643BX61-F1
#
_entry.id   AF-A0A643BX61-F1
#
_cell.length_a   1.000
_cell.length_b   1.000
_cell.length_c   1.000
_cell.angle_alpha   90.00
_cell.angle_beta   90.00
_cell.angle_gamma   90.00
#
_symmetry.space_group_name_H-M   'P 1'
#
loop_
_entity.id
_entity.type
_entity.pdbx_description
1 polymer ?
#
loop_
_entity_poly.entity_id
_entity_poly.type
_entity_poly.pdbx_seq_one_letter_code
_entity_poly.pdbx_strand_id
1 'polypeptide(L)'
;MDRIFSIHSENGSIFTLKPLDRESTPWHNITITATEINNSKQSSRIPVFIRILDINDHAPEFAMYYETFVCENAKPGQLIQTVSVMDKDDPPRGHKFFFEPVPEFPLNPNFTIVDNKDNTAGIMTRKDGYSRNKMSTYLLPILIFDNDYPIQSSTGTLTIRVCACDNQGNMQSCNAEALVLSAGLSTGALIAILLCVVILLVLVVLFAALKRQRKKEPLIISKDDVRDNIVTYNDEGGGEEDTQAFDIGTLRNPEAREDSKFRRDVMPETIFQIRRTVPLWENIDVQDFIHRRLKENDSDPSAPPYDSLATYAYEGNDSIADSLSSLESPTVDCNQDYGYLSDWGPRFKKLADMYGGDDSDRD
;
A
#
# COMPACT_ATOMS: atom_id res chain seq x y z
N MET A 1 34.47 -35.63 -0.63
CA MET A 1 34.85 -34.81 -1.79
C MET A 1 34.07 -35.31 -2.97
N ASP A 2 33.22 -34.47 -3.53
CA ASP A 2 32.41 -34.83 -4.68
C ASP A 2 33.29 -34.93 -5.92
N ARG A 3 33.17 -36.03 -6.66
CA ARG A 3 33.90 -36.23 -7.91
C ARG A 3 33.20 -35.46 -9.03
N ILE A 4 33.90 -34.49 -9.62
CA ILE A 4 33.37 -33.64 -10.71
C ILE A 4 33.77 -34.19 -12.09
N PHE A 5 34.97 -34.79 -12.19
CA PHE A 5 35.50 -35.37 -13.42
C PHE A 5 35.80 -36.86 -13.24
N SER A 6 35.75 -37.59 -14.33
CA SER A 6 36.18 -38.99 -14.43
C SER A 6 36.95 -39.21 -15.72
N ILE A 7 37.69 -40.31 -15.80
CA ILE A 7 38.51 -40.68 -16.95
C ILE A 7 38.15 -42.10 -17.40
N HIS A 8 38.00 -42.29 -18.71
CA HIS A 8 37.87 -43.62 -19.30
C HIS A 8 39.19 -44.37 -19.24
N SER A 9 39.20 -45.57 -18.67
CA SER A 9 40.41 -46.36 -18.44
C SER A 9 41.07 -46.88 -19.71
N GLU A 10 40.32 -47.03 -20.81
CA GLU A 10 40.83 -47.63 -22.05
C GLU A 10 41.49 -46.61 -22.99
N ASN A 11 40.88 -45.44 -23.16
CA ASN A 11 41.33 -44.41 -24.11
C ASN A 11 41.82 -43.11 -23.45
N GLY A 12 41.67 -42.98 -22.12
CA GLY A 12 42.09 -41.81 -21.37
C GLY A 12 41.21 -40.57 -21.55
N SER A 13 40.01 -40.67 -22.14
CA SER A 13 39.13 -39.51 -22.30
C SER A 13 38.55 -39.06 -20.96
N ILE A 14 38.64 -37.76 -20.69
CA ILE A 14 38.12 -37.13 -19.48
C ILE A 14 36.70 -36.67 -19.77
N PHE A 15 35.78 -36.94 -18.85
CA PHE A 15 34.38 -36.54 -18.94
C PHE A 15 33.87 -35.97 -17.63
N THR A 16 32.85 -35.13 -17.71
CA THR A 16 32.19 -34.52 -16.55
C THR A 16 31.18 -35.48 -15.93
N LEU A 17 31.09 -35.49 -14.62
CA LEU A 17 30.09 -36.23 -13.84
C LEU A 17 28.96 -35.34 -13.33
N LYS A 18 29.21 -34.03 -13.26
CA LYS A 18 28.28 -33.00 -12.80
C LYS A 18 28.30 -31.81 -13.77
N PRO A 19 27.24 -31.00 -13.80
CA PRO A 19 27.26 -29.69 -14.45
C PRO A 19 28.44 -28.86 -13.92
N LEU A 20 29.00 -28.04 -14.80
CA LEU A 20 30.08 -27.12 -14.49
C LEU A 20 29.51 -25.71 -14.52
N ASP A 21 30.03 -24.87 -13.64
CA ASP A 21 29.62 -23.49 -13.43
C ASP A 21 30.91 -22.68 -13.27
N ARG A 22 31.12 -21.72 -14.18
CA ARG A 22 32.36 -20.94 -14.25
C ARG A 22 32.41 -19.92 -13.11
N GLU A 23 31.27 -19.33 -12.77
CA GLU A 23 31.07 -18.35 -11.72
C GLU A 23 31.39 -18.94 -10.35
N SER A 24 31.13 -20.24 -10.18
CA SER A 24 31.49 -20.99 -8.97
C SER A 24 32.96 -21.41 -8.95
N THR A 25 33.45 -22.10 -9.99
CA THR A 25 34.82 -22.61 -10.04
C THR A 25 35.40 -22.54 -11.46
N PRO A 26 36.15 -21.48 -11.81
CA PRO A 26 36.61 -21.26 -13.18
C PRO A 26 37.78 -22.18 -13.61
N TRP A 27 38.50 -22.77 -12.64
CA TRP A 27 39.67 -23.60 -12.87
C TRP A 27 39.65 -24.85 -12.00
N HIS A 28 39.95 -25.99 -12.60
CA HIS A 28 40.18 -27.25 -11.89
C HIS A 28 41.58 -27.78 -12.15
N ASN A 29 42.27 -28.17 -11.08
CA ASN A 29 43.54 -28.87 -11.15
C ASN A 29 43.33 -30.32 -10.72
N ILE A 30 43.40 -31.23 -11.67
CA ILE A 30 43.25 -32.67 -11.43
C ILE A 30 44.59 -33.37 -11.66
N THR A 31 44.82 -34.49 -10.98
CA THR A 31 45.99 -35.34 -11.22
C THR A 31 45.55 -36.65 -11.83
N ILE A 32 45.98 -36.93 -13.05
CA ILE A 32 45.75 -38.20 -13.71
C ILE A 32 46.84 -39.16 -13.27
N THR A 33 46.45 -40.37 -12.87
CA THR A 33 47.38 -41.45 -12.52
C THR A 33 47.21 -42.58 -13.53
N ALA A 34 48.30 -42.94 -14.21
CA ALA A 34 48.37 -44.12 -15.05
C ALA A 34 49.10 -45.23 -14.29
N THR A 35 48.54 -46.43 -14.22
CA THR A 35 49.10 -47.60 -13.53
C THR A 35 49.20 -48.78 -14.46
N GLU A 36 50.29 -49.53 -14.39
CA GLU A 36 50.42 -50.80 -15.11
C GLU A 36 49.40 -51.82 -14.59
N ILE A 37 48.65 -52.47 -15.50
CA ILE A 37 47.50 -53.36 -15.17
C ILE A 37 47.90 -54.47 -14.20
N ASN A 38 49.12 -55.01 -14.33
CA ASN A 38 49.61 -56.13 -13.52
C ASN A 38 50.59 -55.70 -12.41
N ASN A 39 50.88 -54.41 -12.26
CA ASN A 39 51.84 -53.91 -11.28
C ASN A 39 51.48 -52.50 -10.79
N SER A 40 50.71 -52.44 -9.71
CA SER A 40 50.29 -51.18 -9.08
C SER A 40 51.46 -50.33 -8.53
N LYS A 41 52.67 -50.89 -8.42
CA LYS A 41 53.87 -50.14 -8.01
C LYS A 41 54.46 -49.30 -9.14
N GLN A 42 54.13 -49.61 -10.40
CA GLN A 42 54.49 -48.79 -11.55
C GLN A 42 53.34 -47.85 -11.86
N SER A 43 53.46 -46.62 -11.36
CA SER A 43 52.50 -45.56 -11.61
C SER A 43 53.19 -44.27 -12.01
N SER A 44 52.57 -43.52 -12.92
CA SER A 44 52.96 -42.16 -13.27
C SER A 44 51.79 -41.22 -13.00
N ARG A 45 52.11 -39.99 -12.57
CA ARG A 45 51.12 -38.97 -12.25
C ARG A 45 51.41 -37.71 -13.04
N ILE A 46 50.39 -37.12 -13.64
CA ILE A 46 50.50 -35.86 -14.37
C ILE A 46 49.39 -34.90 -13.93
N PRO A 47 49.71 -33.63 -13.61
CA PRO A 47 48.70 -32.61 -13.37
C PRO A 47 48.06 -32.18 -14.69
N VAL A 48 46.75 -31.95 -14.68
CA VAL A 48 45.96 -31.42 -15.79
C VAL A 48 45.14 -30.24 -15.28
N PHE A 49 45.30 -29.10 -15.96
CA PHE A 49 44.58 -27.87 -15.69
C PHE A 49 43.41 -27.75 -16.66
N ILE A 50 42.19 -27.76 -16.12
CA ILE A 50 40.96 -27.60 -16.88
C ILE A 50 40.45 -26.18 -16.62
N ARG A 51 40.32 -25.38 -17.68
CA ARG A 51 39.68 -24.05 -17.65
C ARG A 51 38.22 -24.22 -18.06
N ILE A 52 37.30 -23.72 -17.25
CA ILE A 52 35.88 -23.62 -17.62
C ILE A 52 35.70 -22.39 -18.50
N LEU A 53 35.00 -22.56 -19.61
CA LEU A 53 34.64 -21.46 -20.50
C LEU A 53 33.31 -20.86 -20.05
N ASP A 54 33.23 -19.55 -20.19
CA ASP A 54 32.06 -18.74 -19.87
C ASP A 54 30.91 -19.00 -20.85
N ILE A 55 29.69 -18.90 -20.35
CA ILE A 55 28.45 -18.87 -21.12
C ILE A 55 27.58 -17.73 -20.59
N ASN A 56 26.74 -17.14 -21.45
CA ASN A 56 25.87 -16.03 -21.04
C ASN A 56 24.61 -16.55 -20.32
N ASP A 57 24.73 -16.82 -19.02
CA ASP A 57 23.65 -17.36 -18.19
C ASP A 57 23.24 -16.47 -17.02
N HIS A 58 23.90 -15.31 -16.85
CA HIS A 58 23.48 -14.26 -15.94
C HIS A 58 22.93 -13.06 -16.70
N ALA A 59 21.99 -12.36 -16.08
CA ALA A 59 21.47 -11.10 -16.59
C ALA A 59 22.20 -9.93 -15.94
N PRO A 60 22.37 -8.80 -16.65
CA PRO A 60 22.98 -7.62 -16.06
C PRO A 60 22.03 -7.00 -15.04
N GLU A 61 22.55 -6.66 -13.86
CA GLU A 61 21.78 -6.06 -12.76
C GLU A 61 22.39 -4.72 -12.35
N PHE A 62 21.65 -3.88 -11.63
CA PHE A 62 22.26 -2.69 -11.03
C PHE A 62 23.41 -3.08 -10.11
N ALA A 63 24.54 -2.38 -10.23
CA ALA A 63 25.72 -2.67 -9.42
C ALA A 63 25.46 -2.49 -7.90
N MET A 64 24.45 -1.69 -7.55
CA MET A 64 23.97 -1.48 -6.19
C MET A 64 22.51 -0.98 -6.21
N TYR A 65 21.89 -0.92 -5.05
CA TYR A 65 20.61 -0.22 -4.91
C TYR A 65 20.80 1.28 -5.15
N TYR A 66 20.07 1.84 -6.11
CA TYR A 66 20.10 3.26 -6.41
C TYR A 66 18.88 3.99 -5.82
N GLU A 67 19.18 5.01 -5.01
CA GLU A 67 18.22 5.99 -4.54
C GLU A 67 18.80 7.38 -4.74
N THR A 68 18.00 8.28 -5.29
CA THR A 68 18.41 9.65 -5.60
C THR A 68 17.28 10.63 -5.29
N PHE A 69 17.53 11.92 -5.52
CA PHE A 69 16.54 12.96 -5.36
C PHE A 69 16.46 13.90 -6.56
N VAL A 70 15.30 14.52 -6.73
CA VAL A 70 15.04 15.62 -7.65
C VAL A 70 14.55 16.83 -6.85
N CYS A 71 15.10 17.99 -7.17
CA CYS A 71 14.68 19.23 -6.53
C CYS A 71 13.30 19.67 -7.05
N GLU A 72 12.46 20.26 -6.20
CA GLU A 72 11.16 20.81 -6.63
C GLU A 72 11.31 21.90 -7.72
N ASN A 73 12.38 22.68 -7.64
CA ASN A 73 12.76 23.71 -8.62
C ASN A 73 13.63 23.16 -9.77
N ALA A 74 13.70 21.83 -9.94
CA ALA A 74 14.45 21.22 -11.03
C ALA A 74 13.89 21.64 -12.40
N LYS A 75 14.79 21.92 -13.32
CA LYS A 75 14.49 22.31 -14.70
C LYS A 75 14.55 21.08 -15.60
N PRO A 76 13.90 21.08 -16.77
CA PRO A 76 14.05 20.01 -17.75
C PRO A 76 15.50 19.89 -18.24
N GLY A 77 15.94 18.65 -18.50
CA GLY A 77 17.28 18.32 -18.99
C GLY A 77 18.37 18.28 -17.92
N GLN A 78 18.03 18.33 -16.63
CA GLN A 78 19.01 18.22 -15.55
C GLN A 78 19.32 16.74 -15.26
N LEU A 79 20.61 16.39 -15.24
CA LEU A 79 21.09 15.08 -14.81
C LEU A 79 20.92 14.95 -13.29
N ILE A 80 20.17 13.96 -12.82
CA ILE A 80 19.93 13.71 -11.39
C ILE A 80 20.68 12.49 -10.86
N GLN A 81 20.94 11.50 -11.71
CA GLN A 81 21.64 10.28 -11.32
C GLN A 81 22.34 9.66 -12.51
N THR A 82 23.47 9.01 -12.28
CA THR A 82 24.07 8.05 -13.21
C THR A 82 24.02 6.68 -12.55
N VAL A 83 23.49 5.68 -13.26
CA VAL A 83 23.42 4.29 -12.79
C VAL A 83 24.41 3.45 -13.58
N SER A 84 25.08 2.53 -12.89
CA SER A 84 25.92 1.50 -13.48
C SER A 84 25.37 0.12 -13.16
N VAL A 85 25.75 -0.84 -13.99
CA VAL A 85 25.31 -2.23 -13.92
C VAL A 85 26.51 -3.16 -13.82
N MET A 86 26.25 -4.37 -13.35
CA MET A 86 27.21 -5.45 -13.19
C MET A 86 26.57 -6.75 -13.66
N ASP A 87 27.41 -7.60 -14.23
CA ASP A 87 27.06 -8.95 -14.64
C ASP A 87 28.16 -9.89 -14.10
N LYS A 88 27.80 -11.14 -13.81
CA LYS A 88 28.73 -12.13 -13.26
C LYS A 88 29.50 -12.87 -14.33
N ASP A 89 28.98 -12.89 -15.55
CA ASP A 89 29.61 -13.56 -16.69
C ASP A 89 30.96 -12.87 -17.01
N ASP A 90 31.79 -13.46 -17.85
CA ASP A 90 33.10 -12.88 -18.22
C ASP A 90 33.38 -13.10 -19.72
N PRO A 91 32.62 -12.39 -20.59
CA PRO A 91 32.76 -12.55 -22.02
C PRO A 91 34.16 -12.06 -22.46
N PRO A 92 34.83 -12.73 -23.41
CA PRO A 92 36.21 -12.41 -23.79
C PRO A 92 36.45 -10.97 -24.29
N ARG A 93 35.39 -10.25 -24.70
CA ARG A 93 35.45 -8.87 -25.20
C ARG A 93 35.04 -7.84 -24.14
N GLY A 94 34.76 -8.28 -22.92
CA GLY A 94 34.13 -7.48 -21.88
C GLY A 94 32.64 -7.27 -22.14
N HIS A 95 31.92 -6.85 -21.11
CA HIS A 95 30.49 -6.65 -21.19
C HIS A 95 30.12 -5.36 -21.94
N LYS A 96 28.99 -5.42 -22.62
CA LYS A 96 28.31 -4.26 -23.18
C LYS A 96 26.83 -4.32 -22.86
N PHE A 97 26.35 -3.33 -22.14
CA PHE A 97 24.97 -3.25 -21.71
C PHE A 97 24.23 -2.11 -22.41
N PHE A 98 22.92 -2.28 -22.51
CA PHE A 98 22.00 -1.29 -23.04
C PHE A 98 20.90 -0.99 -22.04
N PHE A 99 20.39 0.23 -22.10
CA PHE A 99 19.38 0.74 -21.18
C PHE A 99 18.19 1.26 -21.96
N GLU A 100 17.02 0.72 -21.68
CA GLU A 100 15.76 1.11 -22.31
C GLU A 100 14.67 1.35 -21.27
N PRO A 101 13.68 2.21 -21.57
CA PRO A 101 12.44 2.26 -20.80
C PRO A 101 11.72 0.91 -20.88
N VAL A 102 11.04 0.51 -19.81
CA VAL A 102 10.21 -0.70 -19.85
C VAL A 102 9.09 -0.59 -20.90
N PRO A 103 8.77 -1.66 -21.64
CA PRO A 103 7.78 -1.63 -22.73
C PRO A 103 6.37 -1.18 -22.31
N GLU A 104 5.99 -1.39 -21.06
CA GLU A 104 4.70 -0.97 -20.50
C GLU A 104 4.62 0.55 -20.32
N PHE A 105 5.77 1.21 -20.15
CA PHE A 105 5.89 2.65 -19.93
C PHE A 105 6.98 3.27 -20.82
N PRO A 106 6.82 3.22 -22.15
CA PRO A 106 7.86 3.64 -23.09
C PRO A 106 8.15 5.14 -23.02
N LEU A 107 7.21 5.92 -22.51
CA LEU A 107 7.29 7.36 -22.35
C LEU A 107 7.00 7.75 -20.90
N ASN A 108 8.05 7.92 -20.10
CA ASN A 108 7.93 8.56 -18.80
C ASN A 108 7.83 10.09 -18.99
N PRO A 109 6.76 10.76 -18.51
CA PRO A 109 6.61 12.21 -18.65
C PRO A 109 7.53 13.00 -17.70
N ASN A 110 8.05 12.35 -16.66
CA ASN A 110 8.85 12.99 -15.62
C ASN A 110 10.34 12.86 -15.86
N PHE A 111 10.82 11.74 -16.41
CA PHE A 111 12.25 11.46 -16.56
C PHE A 111 12.60 10.92 -17.95
N THR A 112 13.86 11.06 -18.32
CA THR A 112 14.45 10.52 -19.56
C THR A 112 15.69 9.72 -19.20
N ILE A 113 15.79 8.51 -19.75
CA ILE A 113 16.94 7.63 -19.61
C ILE A 113 17.84 7.88 -20.82
N VAL A 114 19.11 8.13 -20.56
CA VAL A 114 20.13 8.39 -21.59
C VAL A 114 21.23 7.36 -21.42
N ASP A 115 21.40 6.49 -22.41
CA ASP A 115 22.53 5.57 -22.46
C ASP A 115 23.83 6.33 -22.79
N ASN A 116 24.80 6.29 -21.87
CA ASN A 116 26.09 6.96 -22.02
C ASN A 116 27.09 6.16 -22.86
N LYS A 117 26.75 4.92 -23.25
CA LYS A 117 27.58 4.00 -24.05
C LYS A 117 28.88 3.56 -23.37
N ASP A 118 28.95 3.72 -22.06
CA ASP A 118 30.08 3.33 -21.20
C ASP A 118 29.63 2.36 -20.09
N ASN A 119 28.58 1.57 -20.36
CA ASN A 119 27.90 0.70 -19.39
C ASN A 119 27.23 1.46 -18.22
N THR A 120 26.99 2.76 -18.41
CA THR A 120 26.18 3.57 -17.50
C THR A 120 25.02 4.26 -18.22
N ALA A 121 23.98 4.60 -17.47
CA ALA A 121 22.89 5.42 -17.95
C ALA A 121 22.72 6.65 -17.08
N GLY A 122 22.54 7.80 -17.73
CA GLY A 122 22.14 9.05 -17.10
C GLY A 122 20.62 9.15 -17.01
N ILE A 123 20.11 9.55 -15.85
CA ILE A 123 18.70 9.87 -15.65
C ILE A 123 18.57 11.37 -15.60
N MET A 124 17.78 11.91 -16.52
CA MET A 124 17.53 13.34 -16.65
C MET A 124 16.07 13.68 -16.36
N THR A 125 15.82 14.86 -15.83
CA THR A 125 14.47 15.43 -15.71
C THR A 125 13.91 15.75 -17.09
N ARG A 126 12.64 15.41 -17.33
CA ARG A 126 11.95 15.70 -18.59
C ARG A 126 11.03 16.92 -18.48
N LYS A 127 10.56 17.23 -17.27
CA LYS A 127 9.69 18.35 -16.96
C LYS A 127 10.23 19.15 -15.77
N ASP A 128 9.53 20.22 -15.45
CA ASP A 128 9.66 20.99 -14.22
C ASP A 128 8.43 20.81 -13.31
N GLY A 129 8.36 21.60 -12.24
CA GLY A 129 7.21 21.63 -11.33
C GLY A 129 7.04 20.32 -10.56
N TYR A 130 8.15 19.71 -10.11
CA TYR A 130 8.10 18.64 -9.13
C TYR A 130 7.59 19.21 -7.81
N SER A 131 6.67 18.51 -7.16
CA SER A 131 6.11 18.96 -5.88
C SER A 131 5.99 17.76 -4.96
N ARG A 132 6.69 17.83 -3.83
CA ARG A 132 6.69 16.76 -2.82
C ARG A 132 5.29 16.51 -2.24
N ASN A 133 4.44 17.55 -2.23
CA ASN A 133 3.07 17.50 -1.70
C ASN A 133 2.12 16.76 -2.65
N LYS A 134 2.43 16.74 -3.96
CA LYS A 134 1.67 15.98 -4.96
C LYS A 134 2.21 14.56 -5.08
N MET A 135 3.52 14.43 -5.18
CA MET A 135 4.21 13.16 -5.33
C MET A 135 5.61 13.28 -4.73
N SER A 136 5.85 12.59 -3.62
CA SER A 136 7.11 12.66 -2.87
C SER A 136 8.16 11.67 -3.39
N THR A 137 7.74 10.60 -4.07
CA THR A 137 8.62 9.52 -4.55
C THR A 137 8.16 9.05 -5.93
N TYR A 138 9.12 8.90 -6.85
CA TYR A 138 8.94 8.26 -8.14
C TYR A 138 9.74 6.95 -8.19
N LEU A 139 9.15 5.93 -8.80
CA LEU A 139 9.82 4.67 -9.11
C LEU A 139 10.01 4.60 -10.62
N LEU A 140 11.26 4.60 -11.06
CA LEU A 140 11.62 4.54 -12.47
C LEU A 140 12.20 3.15 -12.78
N PRO A 141 11.41 2.22 -13.34
CA PRO A 141 11.93 0.95 -13.82
C PRO A 141 12.72 1.17 -15.13
N ILE A 142 13.90 0.57 -15.19
CA ILE A 142 14.85 0.64 -16.30
C ILE A 142 15.13 -0.78 -16.74
N LEU A 143 14.86 -1.09 -18.01
CA LEU A 143 15.22 -2.36 -18.63
C LEU A 143 16.70 -2.33 -19.00
N ILE A 144 17.43 -3.35 -18.57
CA ILE A 144 18.86 -3.50 -18.82
C ILE A 144 19.04 -4.83 -19.53
N PHE A 145 19.78 -4.84 -20.64
CA PHE A 145 20.09 -6.06 -21.36
C PHE A 145 21.51 -6.06 -21.90
N ASP A 146 22.07 -7.25 -22.00
CA ASP A 146 23.37 -7.47 -22.63
C ASP A 146 23.26 -7.52 -24.17
N ASN A 147 24.38 -7.80 -24.84
CA ASN A 147 24.41 -8.02 -26.28
C ASN A 147 24.94 -9.41 -26.64
N ASP A 148 24.87 -10.35 -25.71
CA ASP A 148 25.43 -11.69 -25.85
C ASP A 148 24.32 -12.69 -26.18
N TYR A 149 24.68 -13.96 -26.43
CA TYR A 149 23.72 -15.00 -26.82
C TYR A 149 23.69 -16.15 -25.81
N PRO A 150 22.50 -16.54 -25.30
CA PRO A 150 21.22 -15.86 -25.47
C PRO A 150 21.22 -14.48 -24.80
N ILE A 151 20.45 -13.51 -25.32
CA ILE A 151 20.37 -12.18 -24.71
C ILE A 151 19.71 -12.32 -23.33
N GLN A 152 20.35 -11.80 -22.30
CA GLN A 152 19.78 -11.73 -20.96
C GLN A 152 19.38 -10.30 -20.61
N SER A 153 18.32 -10.16 -19.84
CA SER A 153 17.78 -8.87 -19.45
C SER A 153 17.23 -8.88 -18.04
N SER A 154 17.42 -7.79 -17.30
CA SER A 154 16.79 -7.55 -16.01
C SER A 154 16.13 -6.17 -15.96
N THR A 155 15.24 -5.96 -15.00
CA THR A 155 14.63 -4.65 -14.76
C THR A 155 15.06 -4.14 -13.40
N GLY A 156 15.78 -3.02 -13.40
CA GLY A 156 16.18 -2.31 -12.18
C GLY A 156 15.26 -1.13 -11.91
N THR A 157 14.80 -0.94 -10.67
CA THR A 157 13.96 0.20 -10.29
C THR A 157 14.78 1.25 -9.54
N LEU A 158 14.86 2.47 -10.10
CA LEU A 158 15.47 3.63 -9.45
C LEU A 158 14.43 4.38 -8.60
N THR A 159 14.73 4.58 -7.32
CA THR A 159 13.90 5.37 -6.42
C THR A 159 14.34 6.84 -6.45
N ILE A 160 13.43 7.75 -6.78
CA ILE A 160 13.69 9.19 -6.90
C ILE A 160 12.79 9.94 -5.92
N ARG A 161 13.35 10.59 -4.90
CA ARG A 161 12.60 11.42 -3.95
C ARG A 161 12.52 12.87 -4.41
N VAL A 162 11.39 13.53 -4.17
CA VAL A 162 11.24 14.96 -4.41
C VAL A 162 11.61 15.75 -3.17
N CYS A 163 12.56 16.68 -3.28
CA CYS A 163 13.10 17.41 -2.14
C CYS A 163 13.15 18.93 -2.37
N ALA A 164 13.11 19.70 -1.27
CA ALA A 164 13.56 21.09 -1.26
C ALA A 164 15.06 21.12 -1.50
N CYS A 165 15.49 22.03 -2.36
CA CYS A 165 16.89 22.34 -2.55
C CYS A 165 17.14 23.83 -2.42
N ASP A 166 18.38 24.19 -2.10
CA ASP A 166 18.84 25.57 -2.16
C ASP A 166 19.04 26.06 -3.62
N ASN A 167 19.45 27.32 -3.78
CA ASN A 167 19.73 27.89 -5.11
C ASN A 167 20.98 27.28 -5.80
N GLN A 168 21.79 26.52 -5.06
CA GLN A 168 22.97 25.82 -5.58
C GLN A 168 22.65 24.37 -6.00
N GLY A 169 21.44 23.88 -5.69
CA GLY A 169 21.00 22.51 -5.97
C GLY A 169 21.29 21.52 -4.86
N ASN A 170 21.72 21.97 -3.67
CA ASN A 170 21.95 21.09 -2.53
C ASN A 170 20.60 20.76 -1.85
N MET A 171 20.41 19.48 -1.54
CA MET A 171 19.21 18.99 -0.84
C MET A 171 19.13 19.55 0.59
N GLN A 172 17.98 20.09 0.95
CA GLN A 172 17.69 20.59 2.30
C GLN A 172 16.73 19.67 3.06
N SER A 173 15.60 19.29 2.45
CA SER A 173 14.61 18.42 3.08
C SER A 173 13.79 17.67 2.05
N CYS A 174 13.64 16.37 2.22
CA CYS A 174 12.82 15.50 1.37
C CYS A 174 11.49 15.11 2.03
N ASN A 175 11.33 15.42 3.32
CA ASN A 175 10.08 15.15 3.99
C ASN A 175 9.04 16.13 3.47
N ALA A 176 7.89 15.62 3.04
CA ALA A 176 6.66 16.39 3.07
C ALA A 176 6.29 16.50 4.55
N GLU A 177 7.06 17.26 5.34
CA GLU A 177 6.53 17.72 6.60
C GLU A 177 5.23 18.40 6.22
N ALA A 178 4.11 17.82 6.68
CA ALA A 178 2.92 18.61 6.83
C ALA A 178 3.44 19.88 7.52
N LEU A 179 3.22 21.03 6.89
CA LEU A 179 2.80 22.15 7.70
C LEU A 179 1.58 21.62 8.46
N VAL A 180 1.82 20.89 9.56
CA VAL A 180 1.15 21.18 10.79
C VAL A 180 1.42 22.67 10.87
N LEU A 181 0.47 23.46 10.35
CA LEU A 181 0.28 24.79 10.85
C LEU A 181 0.50 24.58 12.31
N SER A 182 1.65 25.05 12.83
CA SER A 182 1.77 25.30 14.25
C SER A 182 0.41 25.87 14.56
N ALA A 183 -0.41 25.12 15.29
CA ALA A 183 -1.72 25.58 15.68
C ALA A 183 -1.36 26.74 16.59
N GLY A 184 -1.08 27.87 15.94
CA GLY A 184 -0.73 29.14 16.47
C GLY A 184 -2.09 29.63 16.84
N LEU A 185 -2.63 28.99 17.87
CA LEU A 185 -3.58 29.62 18.75
C LEU A 185 -2.88 30.92 19.09
N SER A 186 -3.31 31.98 18.39
CA SER A 186 -2.71 33.30 18.47
C SER A 186 -2.47 33.58 19.94
N THR A 187 -1.36 34.21 20.29
CA THR A 187 -1.07 34.56 21.69
C THR A 187 -2.28 35.25 22.34
N GLY A 188 -3.11 35.96 21.56
CA GLY A 188 -4.41 36.48 21.96
C GLY A 188 -5.48 35.43 22.32
N ALA A 189 -5.59 34.33 21.58
CA ALA A 189 -6.51 33.23 21.90
C ALA A 189 -6.07 32.45 23.17
N LEU A 190 -4.77 32.30 23.41
CA LEU A 190 -4.26 31.75 24.68
C LEU A 190 -4.60 32.66 25.87
N ILE A 191 -4.42 33.98 25.72
CA ILE A 191 -4.78 34.96 26.75
C ILE A 191 -6.30 34.97 27.00
N ALA A 192 -7.12 34.87 25.95
CA ALA A 192 -8.57 34.82 26.07
C ALA A 192 -9.05 33.57 26.83
N ILE A 193 -8.47 32.40 26.53
CA ILE A 193 -8.79 31.15 27.26
C ILE A 193 -8.39 31.28 28.74
N LEU A 194 -7.20 31.82 29.02
CA LEU A 194 -6.74 32.05 30.39
C LEU A 194 -7.68 33.00 31.16
N LEU A 195 -8.13 34.09 30.53
CA LEU A 195 -9.09 35.02 31.12
C LEU A 195 -10.45 34.35 31.37
N CYS A 196 -10.95 33.54 30.43
CA CYS A 196 -12.19 32.79 30.61
C CYS A 196 -12.11 31.82 31.80
N VAL A 197 -10.99 31.11 31.95
CA VAL A 197 -10.77 30.20 33.08
C VAL A 197 -10.74 30.96 34.41
N VAL A 198 -10.05 32.12 34.46
CA VAL A 198 -10.01 32.96 35.67
C VAL A 198 -11.40 33.50 36.02
N ILE A 199 -12.18 33.96 35.03
CA ILE A 199 -13.55 34.45 35.24
C ILE A 199 -14.44 33.32 35.76
N LEU A 200 -14.34 32.10 35.20
CA LEU A 200 -15.09 30.94 35.68
C LEU A 200 -14.71 30.59 37.12
N LEU A 201 -13.43 30.61 37.49
CA LEU A 201 -12.99 30.38 38.86
C LEU A 201 -13.54 31.42 39.83
N VAL A 202 -13.53 32.70 39.44
CA VAL A 202 -14.12 33.78 40.24
C VAL A 202 -15.62 33.55 40.41
N LEU A 203 -16.35 33.21 39.35
CA LEU A 203 -17.79 32.90 39.43
C LEU A 203 -18.08 31.70 40.32
N VAL A 204 -17.26 30.64 40.27
CA VAL A 204 -17.39 29.47 41.15
C VAL A 204 -17.15 29.86 42.61
N VAL A 205 -16.14 30.67 42.91
CA VAL A 205 -15.87 31.17 44.27
C VAL A 205 -17.01 32.07 44.76
N LEU A 206 -17.52 32.96 43.90
CA LEU A 206 -18.65 33.84 44.20
C LEU A 206 -19.92 33.03 44.48
N PHE A 207 -20.20 32.02 43.66
CA PHE A 207 -21.32 31.12 43.85
C PHE A 207 -21.17 30.30 45.15
N ALA A 208 -19.96 29.83 45.47
CA ALA A 208 -19.68 29.14 46.73
C ALA A 208 -19.85 30.08 47.94
N ALA A 209 -19.45 31.34 47.84
CA ALA A 209 -19.64 32.36 48.87
C ALA A 209 -21.12 32.72 49.06
N LEU A 210 -21.87 32.92 47.97
CA LEU A 210 -23.32 33.16 48.00
C LEU A 210 -24.08 31.95 48.56
N LYS A 211 -23.67 30.72 48.22
CA LYS A 211 -24.22 29.49 48.80
C LYS A 211 -23.90 29.36 50.30
N ARG A 212 -22.72 29.83 50.74
CA ARG A 212 -22.39 29.93 52.17
C ARG A 212 -23.21 31.01 52.89
N GLN A 213 -23.52 32.12 52.24
CA GLN A 213 -24.38 33.18 52.81
C GLN A 213 -25.85 32.74 52.90
N ARG A 214 -26.38 32.03 51.90
CA ARG A 214 -27.74 31.44 51.96
C ARG A 214 -27.92 30.40 53.06
N LYS A 215 -26.84 29.85 53.62
CA LYS A 215 -26.86 28.92 54.76
C LYS A 215 -26.82 29.62 56.14
N LYS A 216 -26.82 30.96 56.19
CA LYS A 216 -27.02 31.72 57.43
C LYS A 216 -28.41 32.37 57.35
N GLU A 217 -29.29 31.91 58.24
CA GLU A 217 -30.77 31.98 58.18
C GLU A 217 -31.38 33.40 58.25
N PRO A 218 -32.73 33.51 58.10
CA PRO A 218 -33.56 33.39 59.31
C PRO A 218 -34.73 32.38 59.19
N LEU A 219 -34.90 31.60 60.25
CA LEU A 219 -36.13 30.91 60.65
C LEU A 219 -37.29 31.91 60.85
N ILE A 220 -38.47 31.60 60.30
CA ILE A 220 -39.85 31.69 60.88
C ILE A 220 -40.90 31.74 59.75
N ILE A 221 -41.68 30.64 59.63
CA ILE A 221 -43.16 30.47 59.46
C ILE A 221 -43.93 31.61 58.73
N SER A 222 -44.75 31.41 57.70
CA SER A 222 -45.95 30.52 57.53
C SER A 222 -46.28 30.35 56.03
N LYS A 223 -46.63 29.14 55.54
CA LYS A 223 -47.98 28.56 55.31
C LYS A 223 -48.83 29.23 54.20
N ASP A 224 -49.35 28.37 53.31
CA ASP A 224 -50.36 28.58 52.24
C ASP A 224 -49.81 29.21 50.94
N ASP A 225 -50.16 28.82 49.70
CA ASP A 225 -51.24 27.97 49.20
C ASP A 225 -51.06 27.71 47.67
N VAL A 226 -51.92 26.83 47.10
CA VAL A 226 -52.30 26.71 45.67
C VAL A 226 -51.28 25.98 44.74
N ARG A 227 -51.42 24.71 44.31
CA ARG A 227 -52.49 23.98 43.56
C ARG A 227 -52.95 24.69 42.28
N ASP A 228 -52.39 24.31 41.13
CA ASP A 228 -53.15 24.37 39.87
C ASP A 228 -52.90 23.15 38.98
N ASN A 229 -54.01 22.49 38.68
CA ASN A 229 -54.23 21.47 37.66
C ASN A 229 -54.79 22.19 36.42
N ILE A 230 -54.25 21.95 35.22
CA ILE A 230 -54.96 22.10 33.93
C ILE A 230 -54.31 21.04 33.01
N VAL A 231 -54.89 19.84 32.91
CA VAL A 231 -55.92 19.39 31.96
C VAL A 231 -55.43 19.45 30.50
N THR A 232 -55.20 18.24 29.99
CA THR A 232 -54.88 17.82 28.65
C THR A 232 -55.97 18.13 27.62
N TYR A 233 -55.55 18.34 26.38
CA TYR A 233 -56.33 17.88 25.23
C TYR A 233 -55.48 16.91 24.42
N ASN A 234 -55.96 15.67 24.40
CA ASN A 234 -55.63 14.68 23.40
C ASN A 234 -56.27 15.14 22.10
N ASP A 235 -55.50 15.25 21.03
CA ASP A 235 -56.03 15.14 19.67
C ASP A 235 -55.45 13.86 19.07
N GLU A 236 -56.40 13.01 18.66
CA GLU A 236 -56.22 11.68 18.12
C GLU A 236 -55.39 11.65 16.84
N GLY A 237 -54.55 10.62 16.70
CA GLY A 237 -54.25 10.11 15.37
C GLY A 237 -52.94 9.35 15.23
N GLY A 238 -52.96 8.05 15.54
CA GLY A 238 -52.20 7.07 14.76
C GLY A 238 -51.15 6.25 15.52
N GLY A 239 -51.52 5.01 15.84
CA GLY A 239 -50.60 3.86 15.82
C GLY A 239 -49.56 3.80 16.94
N GLU A 240 -49.96 3.26 18.09
CA GLU A 240 -49.02 2.57 18.96
C GLU A 240 -48.54 1.30 18.25
N GLU A 241 -47.26 1.25 17.90
CA GLU A 241 -46.40 0.07 18.00
C GLU A 241 -44.95 0.56 17.82
N ASP A 242 -44.09 0.20 18.76
CA ASP A 242 -42.63 0.45 18.79
C ASP A 242 -42.10 1.81 19.31
N THR A 243 -42.46 2.18 20.54
CA THR A 243 -41.78 3.25 21.31
C THR A 243 -40.67 2.77 22.26
N GLN A 244 -40.19 1.53 22.14
CA GLN A 244 -39.12 0.99 23.03
C GLN A 244 -37.71 0.93 22.41
N ALA A 245 -37.38 1.78 21.44
CA ALA A 245 -36.09 1.70 20.75
C ALA A 245 -34.97 2.64 21.25
N PHE A 246 -35.19 3.51 22.24
CA PHE A 246 -34.14 4.43 22.71
C PHE A 246 -34.14 4.63 24.23
N ASP A 247 -33.56 3.67 24.96
CA ASP A 247 -33.12 3.89 26.33
C ASP A 247 -31.67 4.43 26.32
N ILE A 248 -31.53 5.76 26.41
CA ILE A 248 -30.23 6.45 26.46
C ILE A 248 -29.51 6.25 27.82
N GLY A 249 -30.10 5.52 28.77
CA GLY A 249 -29.50 5.21 30.06
C GLY A 249 -28.15 4.49 29.99
N THR A 250 -27.87 3.75 28.91
CA THR A 250 -26.64 2.96 28.74
C THR A 250 -25.40 3.80 28.41
N LEU A 251 -25.57 5.07 28.00
CA LEU A 251 -24.44 5.95 27.66
C LEU A 251 -23.90 6.76 28.84
N ARG A 252 -24.46 6.59 30.04
CA ARG A 252 -24.11 7.43 31.21
C ARG A 252 -23.33 6.73 32.31
N ASN A 253 -23.14 5.41 32.25
CA ASN A 253 -22.41 4.69 33.30
C ASN A 253 -21.73 3.40 32.76
N PRO A 254 -20.40 3.39 32.55
CA PRO A 254 -19.70 2.25 31.94
C PRO A 254 -19.47 1.05 32.88
N GLU A 255 -19.88 1.13 34.16
CA GLU A 255 -19.68 0.04 35.14
C GLU A 255 -20.94 -0.80 35.44
N ALA A 256 -22.07 -0.58 34.77
CA ALA A 256 -23.24 -1.44 34.89
C ALA A 256 -23.20 -2.61 33.89
N ARG A 257 -22.20 -3.50 34.04
CA ARG A 257 -22.29 -4.86 33.50
C ARG A 257 -23.14 -5.66 34.46
N GLU A 258 -24.39 -5.92 34.12
CA GLU A 258 -24.98 -7.23 34.42
C GLU A 258 -26.18 -7.57 33.52
N ASP A 259 -26.12 -8.82 33.06
CA ASP A 259 -27.14 -9.70 32.54
C ASP A 259 -27.83 -9.39 31.21
N SER A 260 -27.21 -9.98 30.19
CA SER A 260 -27.75 -10.38 28.89
C SER A 260 -29.22 -10.83 28.96
N LYS A 261 -30.14 -9.92 28.66
CA LYS A 261 -31.45 -10.31 28.13
C LYS A 261 -31.27 -10.65 26.65
N PHE A 262 -31.29 -11.93 26.34
CA PHE A 262 -31.34 -12.41 24.96
C PHE A 262 -32.59 -11.86 24.27
N ARG A 263 -32.38 -11.21 23.11
CA ARG A 263 -33.43 -10.89 22.14
C ARG A 263 -34.05 -12.21 21.66
N ARG A 264 -35.37 -12.32 21.62
CA ARG A 264 -36.10 -13.58 21.33
C ARG A 264 -36.16 -13.92 19.83
N ASP A 265 -35.38 -13.23 19.03
CA ASP A 265 -35.50 -13.21 17.56
C ASP A 265 -34.28 -13.89 16.90
N VAL A 266 -33.41 -14.48 17.71
CA VAL A 266 -32.22 -15.23 17.27
C VAL A 266 -32.40 -16.68 17.72
N MET A 267 -32.45 -17.62 16.76
CA MET A 267 -32.38 -19.03 17.10
C MET A 267 -31.03 -19.33 17.79
N PRO A 268 -31.02 -20.11 18.88
CA PRO A 268 -29.82 -20.33 19.66
C PRO A 268 -28.75 -21.08 18.87
N GLU A 269 -27.50 -20.67 19.03
CA GLU A 269 -26.34 -21.40 18.54
C GLU A 269 -26.22 -22.76 19.23
N THR A 270 -26.80 -23.79 18.62
CA THR A 270 -26.34 -25.16 18.76
C THR A 270 -26.61 -25.90 17.46
N ILE A 271 -25.59 -26.00 16.61
CA ILE A 271 -25.20 -27.18 15.83
C ILE A 271 -23.95 -26.75 15.05
N PHE A 272 -22.77 -27.05 15.62
CA PHE A 272 -21.55 -27.17 14.83
C PHE A 272 -21.76 -28.29 13.81
N GLN A 273 -22.16 -27.94 12.59
CA GLN A 273 -21.89 -28.80 11.44
C GLN A 273 -20.52 -28.43 10.88
N ILE A 274 -19.54 -29.25 11.24
CA ILE A 274 -18.28 -29.37 10.50
C ILE A 274 -18.64 -29.57 9.03
N ARG A 275 -18.58 -28.50 8.21
CA ARG A 275 -18.68 -28.66 6.76
C ARG A 275 -17.38 -29.31 6.31
N ARG A 276 -17.52 -30.60 5.98
CA ARG A 276 -16.47 -31.49 5.48
C ARG A 276 -15.69 -30.81 4.36
N THR A 277 -14.37 -30.79 4.49
CA THR A 277 -13.43 -30.67 3.38
C THR A 277 -13.61 -31.88 2.45
N VAL A 278 -13.95 -31.65 1.18
CA VAL A 278 -13.91 -32.65 0.10
C VAL A 278 -13.52 -31.92 -1.21
N PRO A 279 -12.87 -32.57 -2.19
CA PRO A 279 -11.48 -32.33 -2.57
C PRO A 279 -11.31 -31.60 -3.91
N LEU A 280 -10.08 -31.17 -4.18
CA LEU A 280 -9.56 -30.72 -5.48
C LEU A 280 -9.90 -31.68 -6.62
N TRP A 281 -10.86 -31.36 -7.48
CA TRP A 281 -11.04 -32.04 -8.77
C TRP A 281 -11.31 -31.06 -9.92
N GLU A 282 -10.58 -31.33 -11.00
CA GLU A 282 -10.44 -30.61 -12.26
C GLU A 282 -11.74 -30.59 -13.09
N ASN A 283 -11.90 -29.52 -13.88
CA ASN A 283 -12.96 -29.26 -14.87
C ASN A 283 -14.37 -28.99 -14.30
N ILE A 284 -14.61 -27.75 -13.89
CA ILE A 284 -15.96 -27.22 -13.62
C ILE A 284 -16.18 -25.99 -14.49
N ASP A 285 -17.29 -25.99 -15.23
CA ASP A 285 -17.85 -24.83 -15.91
C ASP A 285 -18.18 -23.75 -14.87
N VAL A 286 -17.46 -22.62 -14.96
CA VAL A 286 -17.54 -21.48 -14.02
C VAL A 286 -18.98 -20.97 -13.91
N GLN A 287 -19.74 -21.07 -15.00
CA GLN A 287 -21.12 -20.61 -15.04
C GLN A 287 -22.04 -21.47 -14.15
N ASP A 288 -21.86 -22.79 -14.16
CA ASP A 288 -22.62 -23.70 -13.30
C ASP A 288 -22.23 -23.56 -11.82
N PHE A 289 -20.95 -23.27 -11.55
CA PHE A 289 -20.49 -22.97 -10.19
C PHE A 289 -21.18 -21.72 -9.62
N ILE A 290 -21.23 -20.64 -10.41
CA ILE A 290 -21.85 -19.38 -9.98
C ILE A 290 -23.35 -19.59 -9.75
N HIS A 291 -24.07 -20.22 -10.69
CA HIS A 291 -25.51 -20.46 -10.53
C HIS A 291 -25.83 -21.34 -9.33
N ARG A 292 -25.02 -22.37 -9.05
CA ARG A 292 -25.20 -23.21 -7.88
C ARG A 292 -24.99 -22.42 -6.58
N ARG A 293 -23.93 -21.60 -6.51
CA ARG A 293 -23.66 -20.78 -5.32
C ARG A 293 -24.71 -19.70 -5.07
N LEU A 294 -25.18 -19.06 -6.14
CA LEU A 294 -26.26 -18.08 -6.04
C LEU A 294 -27.53 -18.72 -5.48
N LYS A 295 -27.93 -19.89 -6.03
CA LYS A 295 -29.11 -20.61 -5.57
C LYS A 295 -29.00 -21.07 -4.12
N GLU A 296 -27.82 -21.53 -3.68
CA GLU A 296 -27.58 -21.92 -2.28
C GLU A 296 -27.76 -20.73 -1.34
N ASN A 297 -27.32 -19.53 -1.74
CA ASN A 297 -27.42 -18.31 -0.92
C ASN A 297 -28.84 -17.74 -0.92
N ASP A 298 -29.52 -17.72 -2.07
CA ASP A 298 -30.92 -17.28 -2.19
C ASP A 298 -31.89 -18.18 -1.42
N SER A 299 -31.50 -19.45 -1.20
CA SER A 299 -32.30 -20.43 -0.47
C SER A 299 -31.96 -20.49 1.02
N ASP A 300 -31.05 -19.63 1.52
CA ASP A 300 -30.62 -19.63 2.92
C ASP A 300 -31.70 -19.00 3.82
N PRO A 301 -32.38 -19.78 4.68
CA PRO A 301 -33.41 -19.26 5.58
C PRO A 301 -32.85 -18.44 6.75
N SER A 302 -31.52 -18.40 6.92
CA SER A 302 -30.84 -17.55 7.90
C SER A 302 -30.44 -16.19 7.34
N ALA A 303 -30.61 -15.96 6.04
CA ALA A 303 -30.39 -14.65 5.44
C ALA A 303 -31.42 -13.64 5.98
N PRO A 304 -30.98 -12.49 6.52
CA PRO A 304 -31.92 -11.48 6.99
C PRO A 304 -32.71 -10.89 5.80
N PRO A 305 -33.97 -10.46 6.00
CA PRO A 305 -34.76 -9.85 4.93
C PRO A 305 -34.05 -8.61 4.39
N TYR A 306 -34.12 -8.43 3.07
CA TYR A 306 -33.63 -7.24 2.40
C TYR A 306 -34.26 -6.00 3.07
N ASP A 307 -33.42 -5.07 3.48
CA ASP A 307 -33.72 -3.83 4.22
C ASP A 307 -33.67 -3.89 5.76
N SER A 308 -32.87 -4.79 6.33
CA SER A 308 -32.45 -4.69 7.74
C SER A 308 -31.18 -3.84 7.88
N LEU A 309 -31.29 -2.69 8.55
CA LEU A 309 -30.13 -1.88 8.96
C LEU A 309 -29.30 -2.67 9.97
N ALA A 310 -28.20 -3.27 9.50
CA ALA A 310 -27.22 -3.89 10.38
C ALA A 310 -26.57 -2.81 11.24
N THR A 311 -26.94 -2.77 12.53
CA THR A 311 -26.27 -1.90 13.50
C THR A 311 -25.03 -2.65 13.98
N TYR A 312 -23.88 -2.36 13.38
CA TYR A 312 -22.62 -2.93 13.84
C TYR A 312 -22.26 -2.31 15.20
N ALA A 313 -22.03 -3.15 16.20
CA ALA A 313 -21.48 -2.70 17.47
C ALA A 313 -20.06 -2.17 17.23
N TYR A 314 -19.74 -1.02 17.82
CA TYR A 314 -18.40 -0.43 17.81
C TYR A 314 -17.37 -1.46 18.32
N GLU A 315 -16.46 -1.92 17.46
CA GLU A 315 -15.50 -3.00 17.75
C GLU A 315 -14.32 -2.59 18.65
N GLY A 316 -14.31 -1.36 19.19
CA GLY A 316 -13.23 -0.90 20.05
C GLY A 316 -11.92 -0.60 19.29
N ASN A 317 -10.94 -0.08 20.02
CA ASN A 317 -9.76 0.59 19.48
C ASN A 317 -8.59 -0.34 19.07
N ASP A 318 -8.77 -1.67 19.08
CA ASP A 318 -7.70 -2.64 18.87
C ASP A 318 -7.91 -3.52 17.61
N SER A 319 -8.69 -3.04 16.63
CA SER A 319 -8.81 -3.71 15.33
C SER A 319 -7.65 -3.32 14.42
N ILE A 320 -6.91 -4.31 13.91
CA ILE A 320 -5.70 -4.15 13.07
C ILE A 320 -6.07 -3.81 11.60
N ALA A 321 -7.37 -3.78 11.29
CA ALA A 321 -7.89 -3.42 9.98
C ALA A 321 -8.39 -1.97 10.00
N ASP A 322 -7.85 -1.16 9.11
CA ASP A 322 -8.24 0.24 8.94
C ASP A 322 -9.71 0.36 8.47
N SER A 323 -10.40 1.39 8.95
CA SER A 323 -11.86 1.50 8.86
C SER A 323 -12.34 1.64 7.40
N LEU A 324 -13.13 0.69 6.91
CA LEU A 324 -13.79 0.75 5.59
C LEU A 324 -15.08 1.59 5.61
N SER A 325 -15.04 2.77 6.23
CA SER A 325 -16.19 3.67 6.25
C SER A 325 -16.24 4.50 4.96
N SER A 326 -17.27 4.30 4.14
CA SER A 326 -17.58 5.03 2.89
C SER A 326 -17.96 6.51 3.08
N LEU A 327 -17.50 7.16 4.15
CA LEU A 327 -17.81 8.55 4.52
C LEU A 327 -16.79 9.57 3.98
N GLU A 328 -15.88 9.14 3.12
CA GLU A 328 -15.00 10.02 2.34
C GLU A 328 -15.35 9.99 0.85
N SER A 329 -16.65 9.96 0.54
CA SER A 329 -17.12 10.47 -0.76
C SER A 329 -17.02 12.00 -0.71
N PRO A 330 -16.24 12.66 -1.59
CA PRO A 330 -16.17 14.11 -1.59
C PRO A 330 -17.53 14.67 -1.98
N THR A 331 -18.26 15.20 -0.99
CA THR A 331 -19.42 16.07 -1.21
C THR A 331 -18.93 17.46 -1.58
N VAL A 332 -18.53 17.65 -2.83
CA VAL A 332 -18.42 19.00 -3.42
C VAL A 332 -18.77 18.90 -4.89
N ASP A 333 -19.62 19.85 -5.31
CA ASP A 333 -19.96 20.30 -6.66
C ASP A 333 -18.71 20.52 -7.55
N CYS A 334 -17.96 19.46 -7.82
CA CYS A 334 -16.89 19.45 -8.79
C CYS A 334 -17.52 19.08 -10.13
N ASN A 335 -17.62 20.04 -11.05
CA ASN A 335 -17.77 19.77 -12.48
C ASN A 335 -16.77 18.67 -12.85
N GLN A 336 -17.27 17.44 -13.01
CA GLN A 336 -16.46 16.34 -13.49
C GLN A 336 -16.25 16.61 -14.98
N ASP A 337 -15.02 16.97 -15.35
CA ASP A 337 -14.65 17.18 -16.74
C ASP A 337 -14.59 15.83 -17.45
N TYR A 338 -15.62 15.54 -18.24
CA TYR A 338 -15.74 14.33 -19.04
C TYR A 338 -15.16 14.49 -20.46
N GLY A 339 -14.39 15.55 -20.72
CA GLY A 339 -13.78 15.82 -22.02
C GLY A 339 -12.92 14.67 -22.54
N TYR A 340 -12.30 13.88 -21.67
CA TYR A 340 -11.48 12.71 -22.06
C TYR A 340 -12.28 11.57 -22.72
N LEU A 341 -13.62 11.54 -22.59
CA LEU A 341 -14.46 10.52 -23.22
C LEU A 341 -14.47 10.61 -24.74
N SER A 342 -14.12 11.78 -25.32
CA SER A 342 -13.97 11.92 -26.78
C SER A 342 -12.78 11.13 -27.34
N ASP A 343 -11.77 10.85 -26.51
CA ASP A 343 -10.50 10.30 -26.95
C ASP A 343 -10.52 8.76 -27.03
N TRP A 344 -11.57 8.13 -26.50
CA TRP A 344 -11.69 6.66 -26.39
C TRP A 344 -12.17 6.00 -27.69
N GLY A 345 -12.40 6.80 -28.74
CA GLY A 345 -12.74 6.33 -30.07
C GLY A 345 -14.24 6.19 -30.34
N PRO A 346 -14.62 5.80 -31.58
CA PRO A 346 -15.97 6.03 -32.11
C PRO A 346 -17.09 5.25 -31.39
N ARG A 347 -16.76 4.18 -30.66
CA ARG A 347 -17.73 3.40 -29.88
C ARG A 347 -18.21 4.12 -28.62
N PHE A 348 -17.47 5.12 -28.14
CA PHE A 348 -17.76 5.86 -26.91
C PHE A 348 -18.35 7.25 -27.19
N LYS A 349 -18.56 7.60 -28.47
CA LYS A 349 -19.11 8.88 -28.90
C LYS A 349 -20.45 9.23 -28.24
N LYS A 350 -21.33 8.24 -28.07
CA LYS A 350 -22.65 8.45 -27.44
C LYS A 350 -22.56 8.76 -25.94
N LEU A 351 -21.51 8.28 -25.27
CA LEU A 351 -21.23 8.62 -23.87
C LEU A 351 -20.59 10.01 -23.78
N ALA A 352 -19.66 10.32 -24.67
CA ALA A 352 -19.09 11.67 -24.77
C ALA A 352 -20.17 12.73 -25.02
N ASP A 353 -21.14 12.47 -25.91
CA ASP A 353 -22.26 13.38 -26.19
C ASP A 353 -23.22 13.54 -25.00
N MET A 354 -23.35 12.55 -24.11
CA MET A 354 -24.25 12.60 -22.95
C MET A 354 -23.66 13.36 -21.76
N TYR A 355 -22.33 13.35 -21.63
CA TYR A 355 -21.63 13.84 -20.44
C TYR A 355 -20.68 15.02 -20.72
N GLY A 356 -20.32 15.27 -21.97
CA GLY A 356 -19.40 16.35 -22.38
C GLY A 356 -20.08 17.63 -22.87
N GLY A 357 -21.40 17.78 -22.69
CA GLY A 357 -22.18 18.90 -23.21
C GLY A 357 -22.69 19.81 -22.11
N ASP A 358 -21.90 20.80 -21.71
CA ASP A 358 -22.37 22.12 -21.27
C ASP A 358 -21.18 23.07 -21.14
N ASP A 359 -20.99 23.91 -22.18
CA ASP A 359 -20.39 25.26 -22.08
C ASP A 359 -20.42 25.94 -23.47
N SER A 360 -21.60 25.99 -24.10
CA SER A 360 -21.78 26.79 -25.32
C SER A 360 -23.08 27.59 -25.32
N ASP A 361 -23.43 28.18 -24.16
CA ASP A 361 -24.46 29.22 -24.05
C ASP A 361 -24.12 30.17 -22.88
N ARG A 362 -22.93 30.79 -22.91
CA ARG A 362 -22.66 32.04 -22.20
C ARG A 362 -21.68 32.90 -23.01
N ASP A 363 -22.24 34.01 -23.48
CA ASP A 363 -21.68 35.19 -24.17
C ASP A 363 -21.38 35.11 -25.68
#